data_AF-A0AAD7NIB5-F1
#
_entry.id   AF-A0AAD7NIB5-F1
#
_cell.length_a   1.000
_cell.length_b   1.000
_cell.length_c   1.000
_cell.angle_alpha   90.00
_cell.angle_beta   90.00
_cell.angle_gamma   90.00
#
_symmetry.space_group_name_H-M   'P 1'
#
loop_
_entity.id
_entity.type
_entity.pdbx_description
1 polymer ?
#
loop_
_entity_poly.entity_id
_entity_poly.type
_entity_poly.pdbx_seq_one_letter_code
_entity_poly.pdbx_strand_id
1 'polypeptide(L)'
;SAARMLWQPTHYCTTPGCSNMGLLRDKDGPAKVVLYTLSDGACPTSATHLSCSGCRARYYPNYEVQDRVRTYYEKIPDTVQVGKQQYVECTALNSSINLMLISWTSATNGARIYDTALSQ
;
A
#
# COMPACT_ATOMS: atom_id res chain seq x y z
N SER A 1 -18.07 -8.64 -3.48
CA SER A 1 -16.75 -7.98 -3.42
C SER A 1 -15.71 -9.03 -3.04
N ALA A 2 -14.75 -9.32 -3.90
CA ALA A 2 -13.66 -10.26 -3.58
C ALA A 2 -12.67 -9.56 -2.65
N ALA A 3 -12.22 -10.24 -1.58
CA ALA A 3 -11.25 -9.69 -0.66
C ALA A 3 -9.95 -9.31 -1.41
N ARG A 4 -9.69 -8.02 -1.60
CA ARG A 4 -8.50 -7.49 -2.29
C ARG A 4 -7.29 -7.55 -1.37
N MET A 5 -6.76 -8.74 -1.15
CA MET A 5 -5.55 -8.91 -0.36
C MET A 5 -4.37 -8.22 -1.04
N LEU A 6 -3.64 -7.40 -0.30
CA LEU A 6 -2.50 -6.63 -0.81
C LEU A 6 -1.22 -7.43 -0.63
N TRP A 7 -0.49 -7.62 -1.73
CA TRP A 7 0.71 -8.43 -1.78
C TRP A 7 1.92 -7.60 -2.19
N GLN A 8 3.08 -7.94 -1.63
CA GLN A 8 4.37 -7.46 -2.15
C GLN A 8 4.66 -8.05 -3.54
N PRO A 9 5.35 -7.30 -4.41
CA PRO A 9 5.62 -7.73 -5.79
C PRO A 9 6.73 -8.78 -5.91
N THR A 10 7.48 -9.06 -4.83
CA THR A 10 8.61 -10.01 -4.84
C THR A 10 8.50 -11.05 -3.73
N HIS A 11 8.93 -12.28 -4.06
CA HIS A 11 9.04 -13.39 -3.12
C HIS A 11 10.49 -13.82 -2.87
N TYR A 12 11.45 -13.11 -3.46
CA TYR A 12 12.89 -13.33 -3.30
C TYR A 12 13.58 -12.04 -2.85
N CYS A 13 14.73 -12.20 -2.20
CA CYS A 13 15.52 -11.07 -1.74
C CYS A 13 16.13 -10.32 -2.93
N THR A 14 15.85 -9.03 -3.02
CA THR A 14 16.39 -8.11 -4.05
C THR A 14 17.52 -7.23 -3.51
N THR A 15 17.79 -7.28 -2.20
CA THR A 15 18.88 -6.52 -1.58
C THR A 15 20.24 -6.89 -2.21
N PRO A 16 20.97 -5.92 -2.80
CA PRO A 16 22.29 -6.17 -3.36
C PRO A 16 23.25 -6.76 -2.32
N GLY A 17 24.00 -7.80 -2.71
CA GLY A 17 24.98 -8.46 -1.84
C GLY A 17 24.40 -9.43 -0.80
N CYS A 18 23.08 -9.63 -0.75
CA CYS A 18 22.49 -10.67 0.08
C CYS A 18 22.69 -12.06 -0.56
N SER A 19 23.25 -13.01 0.19
CA SER A 19 23.46 -14.39 -0.26
C SER A 19 22.26 -15.32 -0.03
N ASN A 20 21.13 -14.79 0.46
CA ASN A 20 19.93 -15.61 0.66
C ASN A 20 19.25 -15.92 -0.68
N MET A 21 19.39 -17.16 -1.12
CA MET A 21 18.77 -17.67 -2.35
C MET A 21 17.37 -18.28 -2.12
N GLY A 22 16.92 -18.37 -0.87
CA GLY A 22 15.62 -18.92 -0.52
C GLY A 22 14.47 -17.93 -0.62
N LEU A 23 13.23 -18.44 -0.59
CA LEU A 23 12.02 -17.63 -0.53
C LEU A 23 11.99 -16.74 0.72
N LEU A 24 11.47 -15.53 0.55
CA LEU A 24 11.15 -14.63 1.65
C LEU A 24 10.06 -15.25 2.53
N ARG A 25 10.15 -15.00 3.83
CA ARG A 25 9.28 -15.64 4.81
C ARG A 25 8.24 -14.66 5.32
N ASP A 26 6.99 -15.10 5.35
CA ASP A 26 5.98 -14.46 6.18
C ASP A 26 6.22 -14.87 7.63
N LYS A 27 6.44 -13.89 8.50
CA LYS A 27 6.73 -14.13 9.92
C LYS A 27 5.53 -13.80 10.81
N ASP A 28 4.74 -12.81 10.42
CA ASP A 28 3.74 -12.19 11.29
C ASP A 28 2.31 -12.38 10.78
N GLY A 29 2.14 -12.98 9.60
CA GLY A 29 0.87 -13.16 8.91
C GLY A 29 0.34 -11.86 8.30
N PRO A 30 -0.78 -11.92 7.57
CA PRO A 30 -1.40 -10.75 6.97
C PRO A 30 -1.91 -9.76 8.02
N ALA A 31 -1.54 -8.49 7.89
CA ALA A 31 -2.04 -7.42 8.72
C ALA A 31 -3.43 -6.97 8.26
N LYS A 32 -4.37 -6.75 9.20
CA LYS A 32 -5.67 -6.14 8.90
C LYS A 32 -5.51 -4.66 8.61
N VAL A 33 -6.04 -4.21 7.46
CA VAL A 33 -5.91 -2.84 6.95
C VAL A 33 -7.21 -2.36 6.31
N VAL A 34 -7.28 -1.06 6.05
CA VAL A 34 -8.35 -0.45 5.24
C VAL A 34 -7.76 0.02 3.93
N LEU A 35 -8.40 -0.36 2.82
CA LEU A 35 -8.10 0.13 1.48
C LEU A 35 -9.19 1.10 1.04
N TYR A 36 -8.82 2.35 0.79
CA TYR A 36 -9.72 3.36 0.24
C TYR A 36 -9.68 3.28 -1.29
N THR A 37 -10.82 3.00 -1.90
CA THR A 37 -11.00 2.77 -3.33
C THR A 37 -11.96 3.81 -3.90
N LEU A 38 -11.83 4.13 -5.19
CA LEU A 38 -12.72 5.12 -5.79
C LEU A 38 -14.14 4.56 -6.01
N SER A 39 -14.24 3.27 -6.34
CA SER A 39 -15.49 2.65 -6.79
C SER A 39 -16.28 1.96 -5.67
N ASP A 40 -15.60 1.41 -4.67
CA ASP A 40 -16.22 0.61 -3.60
C ASP A 40 -16.04 1.27 -2.22
N GLY A 41 -15.57 2.51 -2.17
CA GLY A 41 -15.32 3.20 -0.92
C GLY A 41 -14.22 2.59 -0.06
N ALA A 42 -14.37 2.72 1.26
CA ALA A 42 -13.43 2.20 2.24
C ALA A 42 -13.67 0.70 2.50
N CYS A 43 -12.75 -0.14 2.04
CA CYS A 43 -12.85 -1.59 2.13
C CYS A 43 -11.93 -2.15 3.23
N PRO A 44 -12.45 -2.93 4.20
CA PRO A 44 -11.60 -3.71 5.09
C PRO A 44 -10.91 -4.84 4.30
N THR A 45 -9.60 -4.95 4.41
CA THR A 45 -8.81 -5.99 3.74
C THR A 45 -7.59 -6.41 4.57
N SER A 46 -6.71 -7.23 4.00
CA SER A 46 -5.45 -7.64 4.59
C SER A 46 -4.27 -7.33 3.68
N ALA A 47 -3.13 -6.98 4.28
CA ALA A 47 -1.87 -6.74 3.57
C ALA A 47 -0.78 -7.64 4.14
N THR A 48 0.00 -8.27 3.26
CA THR A 48 1.14 -9.09 3.68
C THR A 48 2.44 -8.31 3.65
N HIS A 49 3.38 -8.77 4.46
CA HIS A 49 4.79 -8.43 4.30
C HIS A 49 5.63 -9.68 4.41
N LEU A 50 6.70 -9.73 3.63
CA LEU A 50 7.68 -10.81 3.72
C LEU A 50 9.00 -10.30 4.27
N SER A 51 9.80 -11.20 4.82
CA SER A 51 11.10 -10.89 5.40
C SER A 51 12.18 -11.82 4.88
N CYS A 52 13.36 -11.25 4.60
CA CYS A 52 14.54 -12.04 4.25
C CYS A 52 15.21 -12.54 5.54
N SER A 53 15.47 -13.84 5.66
CA SER A 53 16.20 -14.38 6.82
C SER A 53 17.69 -14.04 6.82
N GLY A 54 18.26 -13.71 5.66
CA GLY A 54 19.67 -13.33 5.51
C GLY A 54 19.94 -11.89 5.93
N CYS A 55 19.47 -10.92 5.13
CA CYS A 55 19.72 -9.50 5.38
C CYS A 55 18.67 -8.81 6.28
N ARG A 56 17.60 -9.50 6.68
CA ARG A 56 16.49 -8.97 7.49
C ARG A 56 15.69 -7.83 6.84
N ALA A 57 15.87 -7.59 5.55
CA ALA A 57 15.02 -6.70 4.77
C ALA A 57 13.55 -7.17 4.83
N ARG A 58 12.62 -6.21 4.83
CA ARG A 58 11.18 -6.44 4.87
C ARG A 58 10.52 -5.84 3.65
N TYR A 59 9.62 -6.60 3.04
CA TYR A 59 8.98 -6.29 1.78
C TYR A 59 7.49 -6.10 2.03
N TYR A 60 7.02 -4.86 1.90
CA TYR A 60 5.61 -4.47 2.01
C TYR A 60 5.01 -4.35 0.60
N PRO A 61 3.68 -4.17 0.46
CA PRO A 61 3.02 -4.11 -0.84
C PRO A 61 3.58 -3.04 -1.79
N ASN A 62 3.92 -1.85 -1.28
CA ASN A 62 4.36 -0.72 -2.11
C ASN A 62 5.79 -0.24 -1.83
N TYR A 63 6.50 -0.80 -0.85
CA TYR A 63 7.90 -0.48 -0.57
C TYR A 63 8.61 -1.63 0.13
N GLU A 64 9.93 -1.56 0.16
CA GLU A 64 10.77 -2.37 1.03
C GLU A 64 11.43 -1.51 2.12
N VAL A 65 11.81 -2.15 3.21
CA VAL A 65 12.57 -1.56 4.31
C VAL A 65 13.81 -2.39 4.55
N GLN A 66 14.96 -1.75 4.39
CA GLN A 66 16.26 -2.30 4.76
C GLN A 66 16.99 -1.28 5.62
N ASP A 67 17.56 -1.72 6.75
CA ASP A 67 18.33 -0.85 7.66
C ASP A 67 17.60 0.45 8.05
N ARG A 68 16.28 0.33 8.25
CA ARG A 68 15.34 1.43 8.58
C ARG A 68 15.13 2.46 7.46
N VAL A 69 15.77 2.28 6.31
CA VAL A 69 15.52 3.06 5.10
C VAL A 69 14.35 2.43 4.35
N ARG A 70 13.38 3.26 3.98
CA ARG A 70 12.24 2.86 3.15
C ARG A 70 12.55 3.20 1.69
N THR A 71 12.47 2.19 0.82
CA THR A 71 12.66 2.34 -0.62
C THR A 71 11.40 1.88 -1.34
N TYR A 72 10.80 2.76 -2.13
CA TYR A 72 9.63 2.42 -2.95
C TYR A 72 10.08 1.65 -4.19
N TYR A 73 9.26 0.69 -4.64
CA TYR A 73 9.55 -0.03 -5.87
C TYR A 73 9.46 0.92 -7.07
N GLU A 74 10.26 0.64 -8.12
CA GLU A 74 10.34 1.52 -9.30
C GLU A 74 9.03 1.62 -10.09
N LYS A 75 8.20 0.58 -10.04
CA LYS A 75 6.87 0.60 -10.67
C LYS A 75 5.92 1.46 -9.86
N ILE A 76 5.14 2.30 -10.55
CA ILE A 76 4.01 3.01 -9.93
C ILE A 76 3.08 1.98 -9.29
N PRO A 77 2.87 2.03 -7.96
CA PRO A 77 2.03 1.06 -7.28
C PRO A 77 0.56 1.34 -7.57
N ASP A 78 -0.27 0.30 -7.62
CA ASP A 78 -1.72 0.47 -7.77
C ASP A 78 -2.36 1.02 -6.49
N THR A 79 -1.72 0.75 -5.34
CA THR A 79 -2.13 1.23 -4.01
C THR A 79 -0.93 1.77 -3.23
N VAL A 80 -1.13 2.88 -2.53
CA VAL A 80 -0.10 3.50 -1.69
C VAL A 80 -0.47 3.36 -0.21
N GLN A 81 0.47 2.88 0.60
CA GLN A 81 0.34 2.93 2.05
C GLN A 81 0.55 4.35 2.55
N VAL A 82 -0.51 4.97 3.08
CA VAL A 82 -0.49 6.34 3.62
C VAL A 82 -0.42 6.38 5.15
N GLY A 83 -0.73 5.25 5.79
CA GLY A 83 -0.66 5.09 7.24
C GLY A 83 -0.41 3.63 7.64
N LYS A 84 -0.19 3.37 8.93
CA LYS A 84 0.19 2.04 9.43
C LYS A 84 -0.75 0.92 8.97
N GLN A 85 -2.05 1.20 8.86
CA GLN A 85 -3.07 0.24 8.43
C GLN A 85 -3.99 0.82 7.34
N GLN A 86 -3.51 1.82 6.61
CA GLN A 86 -4.32 2.57 5.65
C GLN A 86 -3.61 2.60 4.30
N TYR A 87 -4.32 2.11 3.29
CA TYR A 87 -3.90 2.11 1.90
C TYR A 87 -4.93 2.87 1.07
N VAL A 88 -4.49 3.53 0.01
CA VAL A 88 -5.38 4.22 -0.93
C VAL A 88 -5.03 3.79 -2.34
N GLU A 89 -6.02 3.46 -3.16
CA GLU A 89 -5.84 3.24 -4.59
C GLU A 89 -5.42 4.54 -5.27
N CYS A 90 -4.51 4.43 -6.24
CA CYS A 90 -4.01 5.60 -6.96
C CYS A 90 -5.12 6.36 -7.71
N THR A 91 -6.16 5.68 -8.17
CA THR A 91 -7.34 6.31 -8.79
C THR A 91 -8.10 7.20 -7.79
N ALA A 92 -8.32 6.74 -6.56
CA ALA A 92 -8.92 7.53 -5.50
C ALA A 92 -8.04 8.73 -5.13
N LEU A 93 -6.73 8.51 -4.97
CA LEU A 93 -5.77 9.59 -4.72
C LEU A 93 -5.78 10.66 -5.83
N ASN A 94 -5.78 10.23 -7.09
CA ASN A 94 -5.82 11.14 -8.24
C ASN A 94 -7.11 11.96 -8.27
N SER A 95 -8.25 11.36 -7.88
CA SER A 95 -9.50 12.10 -7.76
C SER A 95 -9.39 13.23 -6.71
N SER A 96 -8.78 12.93 -5.55
CA SER A 96 -8.53 13.93 -4.50
C SER A 96 -7.58 15.02 -4.98
N ILE A 97 -6.51 14.66 -5.69
CA ILE A 97 -5.57 15.63 -6.29
C ILE A 97 -6.31 16.54 -7.26
N ASN A 98 -7.14 16.00 -8.15
CA ASN A 98 -7.89 16.78 -9.12
C ASN A 98 -8.89 17.72 -8.46
N LEU A 99 -9.58 17.29 -7.40
CA LEU A 99 -10.47 18.17 -6.62
C LEU A 99 -9.70 19.35 -6.01
N MET A 100 -8.48 19.10 -5.50
CA MET A 100 -7.63 20.14 -4.94
C MET A 100 -7.09 21.10 -6.00
N LEU A 101 -6.63 20.58 -7.14
CA LEU A 101 -5.97 21.38 -8.18
C LEU A 101 -6.92 22.11 -9.12
N ILE A 102 -8.03 21.47 -9.51
CA ILE A 102 -8.95 21.99 -10.53
C ILE A 102 -10.11 22.72 -9.87
N SER A 103 -10.68 22.13 -8.83
CA SER A 103 -11.86 22.65 -8.14
C SER A 103 -11.53 23.41 -6.85
N TRP A 104 -10.24 23.62 -6.56
CA TRP A 104 -9.74 24.35 -5.38
C TRP A 104 -10.35 23.85 -4.07
N THR A 105 -10.73 22.58 -4.04
CA THR A 105 -11.41 21.97 -2.90
C THR A 105 -10.38 21.68 -1.83
N SER A 106 -10.61 22.11 -0.60
CA SER A 106 -9.70 21.79 0.51
C SER A 106 -9.64 20.27 0.75
N ALA A 107 -8.52 19.77 1.27
CA ALA A 107 -8.36 18.34 1.57
C ALA A 107 -9.49 17.79 2.46
N THR A 108 -9.92 18.57 3.47
CA THR A 108 -11.04 18.22 4.35
C THR A 108 -12.36 18.11 3.59
N ASN A 109 -12.65 19.05 2.69
CA ASN A 109 -13.87 18.99 1.88
C ASN A 109 -13.81 17.83 0.87
N GLY A 110 -12.63 17.57 0.27
CA GLY A 110 -12.42 16.43 -0.61
C GLY A 110 -12.64 15.09 0.11
N ALA A 111 -12.14 14.95 1.33
CA ALA A 111 -12.38 13.77 2.16
C ALA A 111 -13.88 13.59 2.47
N ARG A 112 -14.61 14.67 2.78
CA ARG A 112 -16.08 14.62 3.00
C ARG A 112 -16.84 14.26 1.73
N ILE A 113 -16.43 14.75 0.58
CA ILE A 113 -17.02 14.39 -0.71
C ILE A 113 -16.82 12.90 -0.97
N TYR A 114 -15.61 12.39 -0.76
CA TYR A 114 -15.33 10.95 -0.85
C TYR A 114 -16.23 10.15 0.10
N ASP A 115 -16.32 10.56 1.37
CA ASP A 115 -17.10 9.88 2.39
C ASP A 115 -18.62 9.87 2.08
N THR A 116 -19.15 11.00 1.61
CA THR A 116 -20.59 11.16 1.41
C THR A 116 -21.06 10.58 0.08
N ALA A 117 -20.26 10.69 -0.98
CA ALA A 117 -20.69 10.39 -2.35
C ALA A 117 -20.08 9.11 -2.92
N LEU A 118 -18.91 8.67 -2.41
CA LEU A 118 -18.12 7.61 -3.03
C LEU A 118 -17.85 6.41 -2.10
N SER A 119 -18.09 6.54 -0.79
CA SER A 119 -17.93 5.43 0.17
C SER A 119 -19.23 4.90 0.76
N GLN A 120 -20.29 4.86 -0.05
CA GLN A 120 -21.57 4.21 0.30
C GLN A 120 -21.57 2.72 -0.03
#